data_AF-A0A2R8AB79-F1
#
_entry.id   AF-A0A2R8AB79-F1
#
_cell.length_a   1.000
_cell.length_b   1.000
_cell.length_c   1.000
_cell.angle_alpha   90.00
_cell.angle_beta   90.00
_cell.angle_gamma   90.00
#
_symmetry.space_group_name_H-M   'P 1'
#
loop_
_entity.id
_entity.type
_entity.pdbx_description
1 polymer ?
#
loop_
_entity_poly.entity_id
_entity_poly.type
_entity_poly.pdbx_seq_one_letter_code
_entity_poly.pdbx_strand_id
1 'polypeptide(L)'
;MYFKPAIAIATLCAMALLPDDAEARRRGGGIPFFGGGGGQQELHFLMETEYRDSAGSKLSLCHLIDHTRIMGVVSLYAEMDGYALSDDGCTGDTYYEFTREDVVEGKKVGLLPDSLPNEPEMPAQDKIVSMWGTFSIGALALIVIGVRVRATVPNAKRKPTPTAPPHERRPSRRQSRENRRAAEQADAGLRAVVLVMSHVAKADGKLDAEELKLLADVLRHMLDAQIPLAEIVQEVARVKPENFFEDMKLLEKMRLDPATSEAILGQAVRIASIDGQIDDSELAVIIPIARALRISDARRNEILG
;
A
#
# COMPACT_ATOMS: atom_id res chain seq x y z
N MET A 1 54.94 21.78 -47.32
CA MET A 1 55.03 22.63 -46.12
C MET A 1 53.62 22.85 -45.59
N TYR A 2 53.40 22.37 -44.35
CA TYR A 2 52.40 22.76 -43.35
C TYR A 2 50.90 22.82 -43.67
N PHE A 3 50.23 21.79 -43.12
CA PHE A 3 48.87 21.72 -42.59
C PHE A 3 48.45 22.97 -41.77
N LYS A 4 47.16 23.34 -41.88
CA LYS A 4 46.22 23.51 -40.74
C LYS A 4 44.80 23.87 -41.24
N PRO A 5 43.78 23.01 -41.06
CA PRO A 5 42.39 23.45 -40.96
C PRO A 5 42.13 23.92 -39.52
N ALA A 6 41.64 25.16 -39.37
CA ALA A 6 41.14 25.67 -38.11
C ALA A 6 39.74 25.08 -37.86
N ILE A 7 39.70 23.91 -37.23
CA ILE A 7 38.49 23.37 -36.62
C ILE A 7 38.32 24.13 -35.29
N ALA A 8 37.46 25.14 -35.29
CA ALA A 8 36.97 25.73 -34.05
C ALA A 8 35.95 24.75 -33.47
N ILE A 9 36.43 23.81 -32.65
CA ILE A 9 35.57 23.02 -31.77
C ILE A 9 35.12 23.98 -30.67
N ALA A 10 33.92 24.52 -30.84
CA ALA A 10 33.17 25.09 -29.73
C ALA A 10 32.76 23.92 -28.82
N THR A 11 33.65 23.53 -27.91
CA THR A 11 33.34 22.62 -26.82
C THR A 11 32.41 23.39 -25.88
N LEU A 12 31.11 23.35 -26.19
CA LEU A 12 30.07 23.75 -25.26
C LEU A 12 30.16 22.77 -24.08
N CYS A 13 30.77 23.20 -22.98
CA CYS A 13 30.59 22.56 -21.68
C CYS A 13 29.12 22.72 -21.32
N ALA A 14 28.28 21.79 -21.75
CA ALA A 14 27.00 21.53 -21.13
C ALA A 14 27.31 20.89 -19.76
N MET A 15 27.72 21.71 -18.79
CA MET A 15 27.51 21.39 -17.39
C MET A 15 26.00 21.52 -17.19
N ALA A 16 25.27 20.44 -17.50
CA ALA A 16 23.89 20.31 -17.12
C ALA A 16 23.88 20.38 -15.59
N LEU A 17 23.47 21.54 -15.07
CA LEU A 17 23.24 21.75 -13.65
C LEU A 17 22.24 20.66 -13.25
N LEU A 18 22.68 19.75 -12.38
CA LEU A 18 21.72 18.99 -11.58
C LEU A 18 20.79 20.02 -10.93
N PRO A 19 19.49 19.71 -10.76
CA PRO A 19 18.61 20.59 -10.00
C PRO A 19 19.31 20.98 -8.70
N ASP A 20 19.36 22.28 -8.39
CA ASP A 20 20.18 22.84 -7.28
C ASP A 20 19.82 22.24 -5.90
N ASP A 21 18.70 21.51 -5.82
CA ASP A 21 18.17 20.82 -4.64
C ASP A 21 18.33 19.28 -4.69
N ALA A 22 19.13 18.73 -5.62
CA ALA A 22 19.32 17.28 -5.76
C ALA A 22 20.21 16.72 -4.64
N GLU A 23 19.63 16.46 -3.48
CA GLU A 23 20.29 15.68 -2.42
C GLU A 23 20.24 14.19 -2.75
N ALA A 24 21.40 13.52 -2.66
CA ALA A 24 21.48 12.07 -2.82
C ALA A 24 20.67 11.38 -1.70
N ARG A 25 19.58 10.70 -2.08
CA ARG A 25 18.80 9.87 -1.16
C ARG A 25 19.49 8.53 -0.96
N ARG A 26 19.48 8.01 0.27
CA ARG A 26 19.83 6.62 0.55
C ARG A 26 18.57 5.76 0.51
N ARG A 27 18.65 4.59 -0.13
CA ARG A 27 17.64 3.53 -0.07
C ARG A 27 17.27 3.27 1.39
N GLY A 28 15.99 3.35 1.70
CA GLY A 28 15.46 3.15 3.04
C GLY A 28 15.67 1.71 3.52
N GLY A 29 16.72 1.49 4.32
CA GLY A 29 16.87 0.25 5.08
C GLY A 29 15.89 0.23 6.26
N GLY A 30 14.66 -0.24 6.05
CA GLY A 30 13.70 -0.41 7.13
C GLY A 30 14.27 -1.24 8.29
N ILE A 31 14.07 -0.76 9.52
CA ILE A 31 14.58 -1.38 10.74
C ILE A 31 13.96 -2.78 10.89
N PRO A 32 14.75 -3.87 10.92
CA PRO A 32 14.23 -5.23 10.75
C PRO A 32 13.48 -5.82 11.95
N PHE A 33 13.24 -5.08 13.04
CA PHE A 33 12.82 -5.70 14.31
C PHE A 33 11.58 -5.13 15.02
N PHE A 34 10.99 -4.02 14.59
CA PHE A 34 9.72 -3.54 15.17
C PHE A 34 8.86 -2.79 14.15
N GLY A 35 7.83 -3.45 13.62
CA GLY A 35 6.56 -2.84 13.21
C GLY A 35 6.52 -1.79 12.09
N GLY A 36 7.64 -1.46 11.43
CA GLY A 36 7.67 -0.60 10.25
C GLY A 36 7.86 -1.43 8.98
N GLY A 37 6.90 -1.39 8.06
CA GLY A 37 7.09 -1.93 6.71
C GLY A 37 8.20 -1.14 6.01
N GLY A 38 9.40 -1.69 5.94
CA GLY A 38 10.47 -1.12 5.13
C GLY A 38 10.25 -1.48 3.67
N GLY A 39 9.82 -0.50 2.86
CA GLY A 39 9.96 -0.60 1.40
C GLY A 39 11.42 -0.79 1.05
N GLN A 40 11.73 -1.79 0.22
CA GLN A 40 13.08 -1.97 -0.33
C GLN A 40 13.06 -1.40 -1.74
N GLN A 41 13.71 -0.26 -1.93
CA GLN A 41 13.87 0.35 -3.24
C GLN A 41 14.96 -0.40 -4.02
N GLU A 42 14.66 -0.82 -5.24
CA GLU A 42 15.58 -1.44 -6.19
C GLU A 42 15.78 -0.50 -7.39
N LEU A 43 17.00 -0.43 -7.92
CA LEU A 43 17.31 0.35 -9.11
C LEU A 43 17.63 -0.60 -10.27
N HIS A 44 16.91 -0.44 -11.38
CA HIS A 44 17.21 -1.17 -12.61
C HIS A 44 17.86 -0.26 -13.63
N PHE A 45 19.10 -0.57 -14.01
CA PHE A 45 19.83 0.18 -15.01
C PHE A 45 19.08 0.22 -16.36
N LEU A 46 18.96 1.42 -16.92
CA LEU A 46 18.43 1.64 -18.26
C LEU A 46 19.53 2.02 -19.23
N MET A 47 20.24 3.11 -18.91
CA MET A 47 21.24 3.70 -19.79
C MET A 47 22.18 4.64 -19.04
N GLU A 48 23.38 4.83 -19.60
CA GLU A 48 24.24 5.94 -19.20
C GLU A 48 23.68 7.27 -19.71
N THR A 49 23.86 8.33 -18.92
CA THR A 49 23.46 9.68 -19.31
C THR A 49 24.68 10.59 -19.46
N GLU A 50 24.45 11.78 -20.01
CA GLU A 50 25.45 12.85 -20.00
C GLU A 50 25.36 13.73 -18.75
N TYR A 51 24.44 13.45 -17.82
CA TYR A 51 24.41 14.10 -16.51
C TYR A 51 25.66 13.71 -15.73
N ARG A 52 26.18 14.67 -14.95
CA ARG A 52 27.38 14.49 -14.14
C ARG A 52 27.11 14.91 -12.71
N ASP A 53 27.71 14.19 -11.78
CA ASP A 53 27.73 14.58 -10.37
C ASP A 53 28.66 15.78 -10.13
N SER A 54 28.70 16.26 -8.88
CA SER A 54 29.60 17.32 -8.44
C SER A 54 31.10 16.97 -8.57
N ALA A 55 31.44 15.69 -8.69
CA ALA A 55 32.79 15.20 -8.90
C ALA A 55 33.15 15.06 -10.40
N GLY A 56 32.19 15.30 -11.31
CA GLY A 56 32.34 15.17 -12.75
C GLY A 56 32.16 13.75 -13.30
N SER A 57 31.77 12.78 -12.48
CA SER A 57 31.46 11.41 -12.88
C SER A 57 30.12 11.34 -13.60
N LYS A 58 29.99 10.49 -14.62
CA LYS A 58 28.72 10.32 -15.35
C LYS A 58 27.70 9.58 -14.49
N LEU A 59 26.45 10.03 -14.52
CA LEU A 59 25.33 9.38 -13.87
C LEU A 59 24.62 8.42 -14.83
N SER A 60 24.08 7.34 -14.29
CA SER A 60 23.27 6.37 -15.00
C SER A 60 21.80 6.56 -14.67
N LEU A 61 20.94 6.47 -15.68
CA LEU A 61 19.49 6.48 -15.50
C LEU A 61 19.02 5.08 -15.12
N CYS A 62 18.21 5.03 -14.06
CA CYS A 62 17.66 3.83 -13.48
C CYS A 62 16.13 3.92 -13.41
N HIS A 63 15.43 2.80 -13.48
CA HIS A 63 14.09 2.69 -12.93
C HIS A 63 14.18 2.53 -11.42
N LEU A 64 13.39 3.31 -10.69
CA LEU A 64 13.16 3.15 -9.26
C LEU A 64 11.96 2.24 -9.04
N ILE A 65 12.19 1.10 -8.42
CA ILE A 65 11.17 0.11 -8.12
C ILE A 65 11.05 0.00 -6.61
N ASP A 66 9.87 0.22 -6.04
CA ASP A 66 9.62 -0.02 -4.63
C ASP A 66 9.06 -1.42 -4.43
N HIS A 67 9.76 -2.23 -3.64
CA HIS A 67 9.31 -3.54 -3.23
C HIS A 67 8.70 -3.47 -1.84
N THR A 68 7.40 -3.72 -1.78
CA THR A 68 6.72 -3.96 -0.51
C THR A 68 6.99 -5.40 -0.07
N ARG A 69 7.73 -5.56 1.05
CA ARG A 69 8.02 -6.87 1.66
C ARG A 69 7.20 -7.11 2.92
N ILE A 70 6.74 -8.35 3.12
CA ILE A 70 6.23 -8.82 4.42
C ILE A 70 7.30 -9.63 5.14
N MET A 71 7.42 -9.38 6.46
CA MET A 71 8.37 -10.02 7.37
C MET A 71 9.85 -9.94 6.91
N GLY A 72 10.21 -8.94 6.12
CA GLY A 72 11.58 -8.73 5.64
C GLY A 72 12.11 -9.77 4.63
N VAL A 73 11.32 -10.80 4.28
CA VAL A 73 11.81 -11.93 3.46
C VAL A 73 11.04 -12.10 2.14
N VAL A 74 9.75 -11.74 2.07
CA VAL A 74 8.92 -12.02 0.88
C VAL A 74 8.45 -10.71 0.22
N SER A 75 8.94 -10.43 -0.99
CA SER A 75 8.43 -9.35 -1.86
C SER A 75 7.07 -9.73 -2.44
N LEU A 76 6.04 -8.93 -2.21
CA LEU A 76 4.66 -9.24 -2.62
C LEU A 76 4.27 -8.60 -3.95
N TYR A 77 4.70 -7.35 -4.15
CA TYR A 77 4.56 -6.63 -5.40
C TYR A 77 5.68 -5.60 -5.51
N ALA A 78 5.93 -5.21 -6.76
CA ALA A 78 6.89 -4.20 -7.16
C ALA A 78 6.08 -3.08 -7.82
N GLU A 79 6.21 -1.86 -7.31
CA GLU A 79 5.63 -0.68 -7.93
C GLU A 79 6.77 0.13 -8.57
N MET A 80 6.62 0.49 -9.85
CA MET A 80 7.58 1.41 -10.47
C MET A 80 7.23 2.83 -10.03
N ASP A 81 8.06 3.37 -9.15
CA ASP A 81 7.86 4.66 -8.49
C ASP A 81 8.29 5.82 -9.40
N GLY A 82 9.33 5.60 -10.22
CA GLY A 82 9.81 6.64 -11.15
C GLY A 82 11.16 6.35 -11.79
N TYR A 83 11.82 7.41 -12.24
CA TYR A 83 13.21 7.36 -12.67
C TYR A 83 14.12 7.88 -11.56
N ALA A 84 15.36 7.39 -11.55
CA ALA A 84 16.38 7.86 -10.63
C ALA A 84 17.73 7.92 -11.35
N LEU A 85 18.62 8.80 -10.91
CA LEU A 85 20.00 8.86 -11.36
C LEU A 85 20.92 8.25 -10.30
N SER A 86 21.81 7.35 -10.70
CA SER A 86 22.82 6.76 -9.81
C SER A 86 24.24 7.03 -10.33
N ASP A 87 25.19 7.23 -9.42
CA ASP A 87 26.62 7.38 -9.71
C ASP A 87 27.36 6.04 -9.89
N ASP A 88 26.71 4.93 -9.52
CA ASP A 88 27.31 3.59 -9.49
C ASP A 88 26.67 2.59 -10.47
N GLY A 89 26.05 3.10 -11.53
CA GLY A 89 25.40 2.23 -12.53
C GLY A 89 24.18 1.49 -11.96
N CYS A 90 23.47 2.10 -11.00
CA CYS A 90 22.25 1.58 -10.39
C CYS A 90 22.48 0.38 -9.46
N THR A 91 23.72 0.17 -8.99
CA THR A 91 24.06 -1.03 -8.21
C THR A 91 24.06 -0.81 -6.70
N GLY A 92 24.30 0.41 -6.24
CA GLY A 92 24.34 0.73 -4.83
C GLY A 92 23.13 1.50 -4.35
N ASP A 93 23.27 2.04 -3.14
CA ASP A 93 22.12 2.41 -2.32
C ASP A 93 21.84 3.91 -2.30
N THR A 94 22.54 4.68 -3.12
CA THR A 94 22.37 6.13 -3.22
C THR A 94 21.87 6.50 -4.60
N TYR A 95 20.89 7.39 -4.66
CA TYR A 95 20.36 7.88 -5.92
C TYR A 95 19.82 9.31 -5.79
N TYR A 96 19.76 9.99 -6.93
CA TYR A 96 19.06 11.26 -7.06
C TYR A 96 17.69 10.98 -7.67
N GLU A 97 16.65 11.53 -7.06
CA GLU A 97 15.29 11.45 -7.60
C GLU A 97 15.23 12.18 -8.94
N PHE A 98 14.60 11.57 -9.94
CA PHE A 98 14.51 12.14 -11.28
C PHE A 98 13.05 12.20 -11.69
N THR A 99 12.47 13.38 -11.56
CA THR A 99 11.03 13.60 -11.69
C THR A 99 10.58 13.50 -13.15
N ARG A 100 9.27 13.42 -13.37
CA ARG A 100 8.69 13.42 -14.72
C ARG A 100 9.06 14.69 -15.48
N GLU A 101 9.08 15.82 -14.79
CA GLU A 101 9.43 17.13 -15.32
C GLU A 101 10.88 17.12 -15.83
N ASP A 102 11.81 16.54 -15.06
CA ASP A 102 13.21 16.42 -15.44
C ASP A 102 13.41 15.52 -16.67
N VAL A 103 12.62 14.44 -16.79
CA VAL A 103 12.63 13.56 -17.98
C VAL A 103 12.18 14.32 -19.22
N VAL A 104 11.10 15.11 -19.09
CA VAL A 104 10.56 15.90 -20.21
C VAL A 104 11.54 17.00 -20.62
N GLU A 105 12.18 17.66 -19.66
CA GLU A 105 13.21 18.65 -19.92
C GLU A 105 14.45 18.04 -20.56
N GLY A 106 14.96 16.94 -20.01
CA GLY A 106 16.10 16.20 -20.55
C GLY A 106 15.93 15.76 -22.01
N LYS A 107 14.70 15.41 -22.42
CA LYS A 107 14.38 15.14 -23.84
C LYS A 107 14.43 16.40 -24.69
N LYS A 108 13.83 17.50 -24.23
CA LYS A 108 13.81 18.78 -24.98
C LYS A 108 15.22 19.30 -25.27
N VAL A 109 16.16 19.12 -24.35
CA VAL A 109 17.55 19.55 -24.51
C VAL A 109 18.44 18.51 -25.20
N GLY A 110 17.89 17.35 -25.59
CA GLY A 110 18.61 16.27 -26.27
C GLY A 110 19.57 15.48 -25.39
N LEU A 111 19.44 15.58 -24.06
CA LEU A 111 20.21 14.80 -23.08
C LEU A 111 19.64 13.39 -22.88
N LEU A 112 18.34 13.21 -23.14
CA LEU A 112 17.65 11.92 -23.10
C LEU A 112 17.04 11.60 -24.47
N PRO A 113 16.96 10.33 -24.85
CA PRO A 113 16.38 9.94 -26.14
C PRO A 113 14.86 10.16 -26.14
N ASP A 114 14.33 10.65 -27.25
CA ASP A 114 12.88 10.85 -27.45
C ASP A 114 12.07 9.55 -27.31
N SER A 115 12.71 8.40 -27.47
CA SER A 115 12.09 7.07 -27.31
C SER A 115 11.88 6.63 -25.87
N LEU A 116 12.50 7.30 -24.90
CA LEU A 116 12.25 7.02 -23.48
C LEU A 116 10.80 7.46 -23.18
N PRO A 117 9.97 6.69 -22.46
CA PRO A 117 8.64 7.16 -22.09
C PRO A 117 8.73 8.25 -21.00
N ASN A 118 7.67 9.06 -20.85
CA ASN A 118 7.65 10.11 -19.81
C ASN A 118 7.35 9.53 -18.42
N GLU A 119 6.65 8.40 -18.38
CA GLU A 119 6.39 7.62 -17.17
C GLU A 119 6.90 6.19 -17.44
N PRO A 120 7.51 5.53 -16.46
CA PRO A 120 8.03 4.18 -16.63
C PRO A 120 6.86 3.19 -16.81
N GLU A 121 6.81 2.52 -17.96
CA GLU A 121 5.78 1.50 -18.22
C GLU A 121 6.21 0.15 -17.66
N MET A 122 5.40 -0.43 -16.75
CA MET A 122 5.64 -1.80 -16.27
C MET A 122 5.54 -2.80 -17.44
N PRO A 123 6.60 -3.63 -17.68
CA PRO A 123 6.53 -4.67 -18.69
C PRO A 123 5.35 -5.59 -18.38
N ALA A 124 4.56 -5.92 -19.39
CA ALA A 124 3.30 -6.65 -19.24
C ALA A 124 3.46 -8.03 -18.54
N GLN A 125 4.68 -8.55 -18.49
CA GLN A 125 5.05 -9.81 -17.85
C GLN A 125 5.03 -9.69 -16.31
N ASP A 126 5.44 -8.54 -15.77
CA ASP A 126 5.43 -8.26 -14.32
C ASP A 126 4.03 -7.82 -13.82
N LYS A 127 3.18 -7.31 -14.73
CA LYS A 127 1.73 -7.16 -14.45
C LYS A 127 1.02 -8.49 -14.21
N ILE A 128 1.51 -9.60 -14.80
CA ILE A 128 0.81 -10.90 -14.77
C ILE A 128 0.98 -11.62 -13.43
N VAL A 129 2.07 -11.40 -12.69
CA VAL A 129 2.25 -11.99 -11.35
C VAL A 129 1.18 -11.49 -10.36
N SER A 130 0.68 -10.26 -10.55
CA SER A 130 -0.43 -9.71 -9.76
C SER A 130 -1.77 -10.42 -10.02
N MET A 131 -1.97 -10.99 -11.21
CA MET A 131 -3.25 -11.57 -11.63
C MET A 131 -3.38 -13.05 -11.24
N TRP A 132 -2.30 -13.84 -11.20
CA TRP A 132 -2.35 -15.24 -10.74
C TRP A 132 -2.55 -15.38 -9.22
N GLY A 133 -2.16 -14.37 -8.43
CA GLY A 133 -2.51 -14.26 -7.01
C GLY A 133 -4.02 -14.16 -6.78
N THR A 134 -4.73 -13.39 -7.62
CA THR A 134 -6.19 -13.24 -7.48
C THR A 134 -6.99 -14.50 -7.83
N PHE A 135 -6.55 -15.28 -8.82
CA PHE A 135 -7.23 -16.52 -9.20
C PHE A 135 -7.05 -17.63 -8.17
N SER A 136 -5.88 -17.71 -7.51
CA SER A 136 -5.63 -18.72 -6.49
C SER A 136 -6.43 -18.47 -5.21
N ILE A 137 -6.65 -17.21 -4.83
CA ILE A 137 -7.49 -16.84 -3.66
C ILE A 137 -9.00 -17.04 -3.97
N GLY A 138 -9.47 -16.62 -5.15
CA GLY A 138 -10.86 -16.85 -5.58
C GLY A 138 -11.21 -18.33 -5.69
N ALA A 139 -10.28 -19.15 -6.20
CA ALA A 139 -10.44 -20.61 -6.25
C ALA A 139 -10.44 -21.24 -4.85
N LEU A 140 -9.61 -20.77 -3.91
CA LEU A 140 -9.60 -21.28 -2.53
C LEU A 140 -10.90 -20.93 -1.80
N ALA A 141 -11.39 -19.70 -1.95
CA ALA A 141 -12.67 -19.26 -1.39
C ALA A 141 -13.85 -20.08 -1.96
N LEU A 142 -13.86 -20.35 -3.27
CA LEU A 142 -14.88 -21.18 -3.90
C LEU A 142 -14.78 -22.66 -3.53
N ILE A 143 -13.58 -23.20 -3.28
CA ILE A 143 -13.40 -24.58 -2.77
C ILE A 143 -13.92 -24.68 -1.34
N VAL A 144 -13.64 -23.71 -0.46
CA VAL A 144 -14.15 -23.69 0.91
C VAL A 144 -15.68 -23.55 0.95
N ILE A 145 -16.28 -22.74 0.06
CA ILE A 145 -17.73 -22.60 -0.06
C ILE A 145 -18.36 -23.87 -0.67
N GLY A 146 -17.76 -24.42 -1.73
CA GLY A 146 -18.26 -25.61 -2.43
C GLY A 146 -18.21 -26.89 -1.60
N VAL A 147 -17.17 -27.07 -0.79
CA VAL A 147 -17.06 -28.21 0.16
C VAL A 147 -18.12 -28.11 1.27
N ARG A 148 -18.53 -26.90 1.68
CA ARG A 148 -19.60 -26.72 2.67
C ARG A 148 -21.01 -27.00 2.13
N VAL A 149 -21.28 -26.70 0.86
CA VAL A 149 -22.62 -26.95 0.27
C VAL A 149 -22.84 -28.44 0.01
N ARG A 150 -21.82 -29.19 -0.43
CA ARG A 150 -21.99 -30.63 -0.73
C ARG A 150 -22.10 -31.52 0.51
N ALA A 151 -21.62 -31.07 1.67
CA ALA A 151 -21.69 -31.83 2.93
C ALA A 151 -23.05 -31.77 3.65
N THR A 152 -24.05 -31.05 3.11
CA THR A 152 -25.35 -30.83 3.78
C THR A 152 -26.56 -31.44 3.08
N VAL A 153 -26.39 -32.21 1.99
CA VAL A 153 -27.49 -33.03 1.45
C VAL A 153 -27.48 -34.39 2.16
N PRO A 154 -28.42 -34.66 3.09
CA PRO A 154 -28.51 -35.97 3.72
C PRO A 154 -29.19 -36.92 2.74
N ASN A 155 -28.40 -37.68 1.98
CA ASN A 155 -28.94 -38.79 1.21
C ASN A 155 -29.31 -39.91 2.18
N ALA A 156 -30.59 -39.97 2.52
CA ALA A 156 -31.16 -40.98 3.38
C ALA A 156 -31.01 -42.37 2.72
N LYS A 157 -30.63 -43.34 3.57
CA LYS A 157 -30.59 -44.81 3.33
C LYS A 157 -29.33 -45.35 2.65
N ARG A 158 -28.32 -45.70 3.46
CA ARG A 158 -27.49 -46.91 3.24
C ARG A 158 -27.06 -47.50 4.58
N LYS A 159 -27.22 -48.83 4.69
CA LYS A 159 -26.99 -49.69 5.87
C LYS A 159 -25.50 -49.70 6.28
N PRO A 160 -25.19 -50.04 7.55
CA PRO A 160 -23.82 -49.97 8.08
C PRO A 160 -22.99 -51.20 7.70
N THR A 161 -21.80 -50.97 7.16
CA THR A 161 -20.69 -51.94 7.14
C THR A 161 -19.54 -51.35 7.97
N PRO A 162 -19.00 -52.07 8.98
CA PRO A 162 -17.98 -51.53 9.88
C PRO A 162 -16.57 -51.91 9.40
N THR A 163 -15.81 -50.93 8.93
CA THR A 163 -14.34 -50.95 8.96
C THR A 163 -13.86 -49.49 9.13
N ALA A 164 -13.59 -49.11 10.38
CA ALA A 164 -13.26 -47.75 10.77
C ALA A 164 -11.77 -47.42 10.51
N PRO A 165 -11.44 -46.35 9.76
CA PRO A 165 -10.15 -45.65 9.85
C PRO A 165 -10.17 -44.64 11.02
N PRO A 166 -8.99 -44.13 11.45
CA PRO A 166 -8.83 -43.49 12.75
C PRO A 166 -9.61 -42.18 12.89
N HIS A 167 -10.17 -42.00 14.09
CA HIS A 167 -11.03 -40.91 14.54
C HIS A 167 -10.58 -39.50 14.11
N GLU A 168 -11.17 -38.99 13.03
CA GLU A 168 -11.20 -37.57 12.73
C GLU A 168 -12.16 -36.90 13.73
N ARG A 169 -11.60 -36.30 14.79
CA ARG A 169 -12.36 -35.69 15.89
C ARG A 169 -13.14 -34.50 15.34
N ARG A 170 -14.45 -34.70 15.16
CA ARG A 170 -15.40 -33.63 14.88
C ARG A 170 -15.25 -32.53 15.94
N PRO A 171 -15.09 -31.25 15.56
CA PRO A 171 -14.92 -30.16 16.52
C PRO A 171 -16.12 -30.11 17.46
N SER A 172 -15.84 -29.90 18.75
CA SER A 172 -16.89 -29.84 19.76
C SER A 172 -17.86 -28.68 19.46
N ARG A 173 -19.13 -28.80 19.88
CA ARG A 173 -20.14 -27.73 19.72
C ARG A 173 -19.67 -26.38 20.32
N ARG A 174 -18.78 -26.41 21.30
CA ARG A 174 -18.20 -25.21 21.92
C ARG A 174 -17.23 -24.51 20.96
N GLN A 175 -16.31 -25.26 20.36
CA GLN A 175 -15.34 -24.73 19.39
C GLN A 175 -16.02 -24.16 18.13
N SER A 176 -17.09 -24.80 17.66
CA SER A 176 -17.85 -24.27 16.52
C SER A 176 -18.53 -22.93 16.82
N ARG A 177 -18.97 -22.68 18.06
CA ARG A 177 -19.56 -21.39 18.46
C ARG A 177 -18.49 -20.30 18.58
N GLU A 178 -17.33 -20.66 19.09
CA GLU A 178 -16.19 -19.76 19.24
C GLU A 178 -15.66 -19.30 17.87
N ASN A 179 -15.43 -20.25 16.94
CA ASN A 179 -15.04 -19.93 15.57
C ASN A 179 -16.07 -19.04 14.87
N ARG A 180 -17.37 -19.27 15.13
CA ARG A 180 -18.43 -18.43 14.56
C ARG A 180 -18.38 -17.00 15.11
N ARG A 181 -18.19 -16.84 16.42
CA ARG A 181 -18.06 -15.51 17.04
C ARG A 181 -16.82 -14.77 16.53
N ALA A 182 -15.70 -15.47 16.39
CA ALA A 182 -14.48 -14.89 15.83
C ALA A 182 -14.69 -14.40 14.39
N ALA A 183 -15.37 -15.19 13.55
CA ALA A 183 -15.69 -14.79 12.18
C ALA A 183 -16.67 -13.60 12.14
N GLU A 184 -17.69 -13.58 13.01
CA GLU A 184 -18.63 -12.45 13.13
C GLU A 184 -17.93 -11.16 13.59
N GLN A 185 -16.95 -11.26 14.50
CA GLN A 185 -16.13 -10.12 14.94
C GLN A 185 -15.18 -9.63 13.85
N ALA A 186 -14.59 -10.53 13.07
CA ALA A 186 -13.73 -10.14 11.94
C ALA A 186 -14.51 -9.37 10.87
N ASP A 187 -15.71 -9.83 10.48
CA ASP A 187 -16.58 -9.12 9.53
C ASP A 187 -17.03 -7.76 10.09
N ALA A 188 -17.39 -7.70 11.37
CA ALA A 188 -17.77 -6.45 12.02
C ALA A 188 -16.59 -5.46 12.08
N GLY A 189 -15.39 -5.94 12.43
CA GLY A 189 -14.17 -5.15 12.48
C GLY A 189 -13.82 -4.56 11.12
N LEU A 190 -13.88 -5.36 10.05
CA LEU A 190 -13.66 -4.89 8.67
C LEU A 190 -14.59 -3.73 8.31
N ARG A 191 -15.90 -3.90 8.52
CA ARG A 191 -16.88 -2.85 8.21
C ARG A 191 -16.65 -1.60 9.04
N ALA A 192 -16.29 -1.76 10.30
CA ALA A 192 -15.98 -0.66 11.19
C ALA A 192 -14.77 0.15 10.71
N VAL A 193 -13.69 -0.52 10.28
CA VAL A 193 -12.52 0.17 9.71
C VAL A 193 -12.92 0.97 8.50
N VAL A 194 -13.60 0.35 7.52
CA VAL A 194 -14.02 1.05 6.29
C VAL A 194 -14.88 2.28 6.62
N LEU A 195 -15.88 2.13 7.49
CA LEU A 195 -16.74 3.25 7.89
C LEU A 195 -15.96 4.37 8.56
N VAL A 196 -15.14 4.04 9.56
CA VAL A 196 -14.39 5.02 10.34
C VAL A 196 -13.39 5.76 9.46
N MET A 197 -12.55 5.04 8.72
CA MET A 197 -11.52 5.66 7.90
C MET A 197 -12.11 6.50 6.78
N SER A 198 -13.22 6.06 6.18
CA SER A 198 -13.89 6.83 5.12
C SER A 198 -14.50 8.13 5.63
N HIS A 199 -15.00 8.16 6.86
CA HIS A 199 -15.56 9.39 7.44
C HIS A 199 -14.47 10.36 7.88
N VAL A 200 -13.35 9.85 8.39
CA VAL A 200 -12.19 10.69 8.73
C VAL A 200 -11.57 11.28 7.47
N ALA A 201 -11.26 10.46 6.48
CA ALA A 201 -10.66 10.89 5.21
C ALA A 201 -11.62 11.67 4.30
N LYS A 202 -12.82 12.04 4.78
CA LYS A 202 -13.77 12.92 4.09
C LYS A 202 -14.20 14.09 4.97
N ALA A 203 -13.58 14.28 6.13
CA ALA A 203 -13.96 15.30 7.10
C ALA A 203 -13.89 16.70 6.50
N ASP A 204 -12.85 16.97 5.70
CA ASP A 204 -12.61 18.23 5.00
C ASP A 204 -13.39 18.35 3.67
N GLY A 205 -14.09 17.28 3.27
CA GLY A 205 -14.86 17.19 2.03
C GLY A 205 -14.04 16.82 0.78
N LYS A 206 -12.75 16.50 0.93
CA LYS A 206 -11.91 15.95 -0.14
C LYS A 206 -11.35 14.61 0.33
N LEU A 207 -10.86 13.85 -0.64
CA LEU A 207 -10.12 12.62 -0.39
C LEU A 207 -8.99 12.67 -1.40
N ASP A 208 -7.78 12.95 -0.94
CA ASP A 208 -6.62 13.02 -1.81
C ASP A 208 -5.95 11.65 -2.02
N ALA A 209 -4.93 11.63 -2.87
CA ALA A 209 -4.25 10.39 -3.23
C ALA A 209 -3.41 9.82 -2.07
N GLU A 210 -2.89 10.66 -1.17
CA GLU A 210 -2.05 10.26 -0.05
C GLU A 210 -2.91 9.65 1.08
N GLU A 211 -4.02 10.30 1.42
CA GLU A 211 -5.02 9.79 2.37
C GLU A 211 -5.58 8.44 1.92
N LEU A 212 -5.89 8.33 0.62
CA LEU A 212 -6.39 7.10 0.03
C LEU A 212 -5.35 5.98 0.05
N LYS A 213 -4.07 6.30 -0.21
CA LYS A 213 -2.97 5.34 -0.13
C LYS A 213 -2.80 4.82 1.30
N LEU A 214 -2.79 5.72 2.28
CA LEU A 214 -2.68 5.34 3.69
C LEU A 214 -3.87 4.51 4.15
N LEU A 215 -5.10 4.89 3.80
CA LEU A 215 -6.31 4.14 4.10
C LEU A 215 -6.25 2.72 3.52
N ALA A 216 -5.73 2.57 2.30
CA ALA A 216 -5.56 1.28 1.67
C ALA A 216 -4.52 0.40 2.38
N ASP A 217 -3.41 0.99 2.80
CA ASP A 217 -2.36 0.28 3.55
C ASP A 217 -2.84 -0.16 4.93
N VAL A 218 -3.59 0.69 5.64
CA VAL A 218 -4.23 0.35 6.91
C VAL A 218 -5.20 -0.81 6.73
N LEU A 219 -6.09 -0.77 5.73
CA LEU A 219 -7.05 -1.84 5.49
C LEU A 219 -6.34 -3.17 5.16
N ARG A 220 -5.33 -3.16 4.29
CA ARG A 220 -4.55 -4.37 3.97
C ARG A 220 -3.88 -4.95 5.22
N HIS A 221 -3.34 -4.10 6.08
CA HIS A 221 -2.69 -4.52 7.31
C HIS A 221 -3.68 -5.11 8.33
N MET A 222 -4.84 -4.47 8.52
CA MET A 222 -5.83 -4.90 9.51
C MET A 222 -6.57 -6.18 9.10
N LEU A 223 -6.68 -6.45 7.80
CA LEU A 223 -7.51 -7.53 7.27
C LEU A 223 -6.72 -8.79 6.94
N ASP A 224 -5.39 -8.73 7.01
CA ASP A 224 -4.48 -9.79 6.55
C ASP A 224 -4.90 -10.32 5.16
N ALA A 225 -5.43 -9.40 4.34
CA ALA A 225 -6.12 -9.70 3.09
C ALA A 225 -5.61 -8.77 1.99
N GLN A 226 -5.35 -9.37 0.83
CA GLN A 226 -4.95 -8.65 -0.37
C GLN A 226 -6.19 -8.06 -1.04
N ILE A 227 -6.67 -6.91 -0.53
CA ILE A 227 -7.76 -6.17 -1.15
C ILE A 227 -7.18 -5.20 -2.20
N PRO A 228 -7.59 -5.29 -3.49
CA PRO A 228 -7.18 -4.36 -4.52
C PRO A 228 -7.57 -2.92 -4.16
N LEU A 229 -6.70 -1.95 -4.48
CA LEU A 229 -6.96 -0.53 -4.19
C LEU A 229 -8.29 -0.06 -4.79
N ALA A 230 -8.62 -0.52 -6.00
CA ALA A 230 -9.88 -0.17 -6.68
C ALA A 230 -11.13 -0.63 -5.90
N GLU A 231 -11.06 -1.75 -5.19
CA GLU A 231 -12.17 -2.24 -4.36
C GLU A 231 -12.29 -1.41 -3.09
N ILE A 232 -11.17 -1.05 -2.47
CA ILE A 232 -11.12 -0.13 -1.33
C ILE A 232 -11.71 1.23 -1.71
N VAL A 233 -11.27 1.81 -2.83
CA VAL A 233 -11.82 3.06 -3.38
C VAL A 233 -13.32 2.95 -3.57
N GLN A 234 -13.82 1.84 -4.10
CA GLN A 234 -15.25 1.65 -4.31
C GLN A 234 -16.03 1.60 -2.99
N GLU A 235 -15.53 0.91 -1.98
CA GLU A 235 -16.18 0.84 -0.67
C GLU A 235 -16.13 2.19 0.06
N VAL A 236 -14.99 2.88 0.02
CA VAL A 236 -14.85 4.25 0.57
C VAL A 236 -15.81 5.20 -0.14
N ALA A 237 -15.93 5.13 -1.47
CA ALA A 237 -16.84 5.95 -2.26
C ALA A 237 -18.32 5.74 -1.91
N ARG A 238 -18.69 4.56 -1.40
CA ARG A 238 -20.08 4.28 -0.96
C ARG A 238 -20.42 4.94 0.37
N VAL A 239 -19.43 5.20 1.22
CA VAL A 239 -19.64 5.91 2.48
C VAL A 239 -19.89 7.38 2.17
N LYS A 240 -21.07 7.87 2.53
CA LYS A 240 -21.48 9.25 2.27
C LYS A 240 -21.36 10.08 3.55
N PRO A 241 -20.73 11.27 3.52
CA PRO A 241 -20.63 12.14 4.69
C PRO A 241 -22.01 12.43 5.31
N GLU A 242 -23.05 12.57 4.49
CA GLU A 242 -24.42 12.81 4.97
C GLU A 242 -24.97 11.69 5.88
N ASN A 243 -24.46 10.47 5.78
CA ASN A 243 -24.90 9.31 6.57
C ASN A 243 -24.14 9.14 7.90
N PHE A 244 -23.28 10.09 8.27
CA PHE A 244 -22.39 9.97 9.42
C PHE A 244 -23.10 9.50 10.70
N PHE A 245 -24.27 10.08 11.02
CA PHE A 245 -25.02 9.72 12.21
C PHE A 245 -25.64 8.32 12.17
N GLU A 246 -26.13 7.86 11.01
CA GLU A 246 -26.57 6.47 10.84
C GLU A 246 -25.41 5.50 10.99
N ASP A 247 -24.25 5.84 10.42
CA ASP A 247 -23.06 5.00 10.44
C ASP A 247 -22.48 4.88 11.86
N MET A 248 -22.51 5.95 12.66
CA MET A 248 -22.12 5.86 14.08
C MET A 248 -23.06 4.96 14.89
N LYS A 249 -24.37 4.99 14.61
CA LYS A 249 -25.34 4.05 15.24
C LYS A 249 -25.10 2.62 14.79
N LEU A 250 -24.68 2.41 13.55
CA LEU A 250 -24.32 1.10 13.03
C LEU A 250 -23.05 0.58 13.72
N LEU A 251 -22.03 1.44 13.84
CA LEU A 251 -20.77 1.15 14.52
C LEU A 251 -21.00 0.75 15.99
N GLU A 252 -21.84 1.47 16.72
CA GLU A 252 -22.18 1.14 18.10
C GLU A 252 -22.83 -0.25 18.25
N LYS A 253 -23.64 -0.65 17.24
CA LYS A 253 -24.32 -1.95 17.22
C LYS A 253 -23.38 -3.12 16.92
N MET A 254 -22.26 -2.87 16.25
CA MET A 254 -21.28 -3.91 15.88
C MET A 254 -20.65 -4.58 17.10
N ARG A 255 -20.60 -3.89 18.26
CA ARG A 255 -20.07 -4.42 19.53
C ARG A 255 -18.72 -5.10 19.34
N LEU A 256 -17.78 -4.33 18.80
CA LEU A 256 -16.39 -4.73 18.65
C LEU A 256 -15.76 -4.97 20.03
N ASP A 257 -14.76 -5.83 20.09
CA ASP A 257 -13.94 -5.94 21.28
C ASP A 257 -13.12 -4.65 21.52
N PRO A 258 -12.71 -4.37 22.78
CA PRO A 258 -12.00 -3.14 23.10
C PRO A 258 -10.68 -2.96 22.36
N ALA A 259 -9.91 -4.04 22.13
CA ALA A 259 -8.62 -3.95 21.47
C ALA A 259 -8.78 -3.57 20.00
N THR A 260 -9.75 -4.18 19.30
CA THR A 260 -10.12 -3.80 17.93
C THR A 260 -10.60 -2.35 17.87
N SER A 261 -11.42 -1.93 18.83
CA SER A 261 -11.94 -0.55 18.90
C SER A 261 -10.81 0.48 19.03
N GLU A 262 -9.86 0.25 19.93
CA GLU A 262 -8.69 1.11 20.11
C GLU A 262 -7.78 1.13 18.88
N ALA A 263 -7.56 -0.03 18.26
CA ALA A 263 -6.78 -0.13 17.03
C ALA A 263 -7.42 0.69 15.90
N ILE A 264 -8.74 0.59 15.72
CA ILE A 264 -9.49 1.39 14.73
C ILE A 264 -9.33 2.88 15.04
N LEU A 265 -9.56 3.32 16.28
CA LEU A 265 -9.43 4.73 16.61
C LEU A 265 -8.00 5.24 16.39
N GLY A 266 -6.99 4.47 16.78
CA GLY A 266 -5.59 4.86 16.60
C GLY A 266 -5.19 5.02 15.13
N GLN A 267 -5.73 4.19 14.23
CA GLN A 267 -5.52 4.37 12.80
C GLN A 267 -6.28 5.58 12.25
N ALA A 268 -7.49 5.84 12.74
CA ALA A 268 -8.28 6.99 12.35
C ALA A 268 -7.57 8.31 12.68
N VAL A 269 -6.99 8.38 13.88
CA VAL A 269 -6.17 9.52 14.33
C VAL A 269 -4.94 9.72 13.44
N ARG A 270 -4.27 8.63 13.02
CA ARG A 270 -3.11 8.73 12.10
C ARG A 270 -3.48 9.27 10.73
N ILE A 271 -4.65 8.91 10.20
CA ILE A 271 -5.13 9.41 8.91
C ILE A 271 -5.46 10.90 9.01
N ALA A 272 -6.12 11.33 10.09
CA ALA A 272 -6.36 12.75 10.32
C ALA A 272 -5.04 13.53 10.42
N SER A 273 -4.07 13.02 11.17
CA SER A 273 -2.81 13.73 11.40
C SER A 273 -1.80 13.67 10.25
N ILE A 274 -2.19 13.37 9.01
CA ILE A 274 -1.23 13.23 7.89
C ILE A 274 -0.48 14.54 7.63
N ASP A 275 -1.17 15.67 7.71
CA ASP A 275 -0.58 17.00 7.52
C ASP A 275 0.23 17.47 8.75
N GLY A 276 0.27 16.66 9.81
CA GLY A 276 1.02 16.88 11.04
C GLY A 276 0.24 17.57 12.16
N GLN A 277 -1.02 17.93 11.98
CA GLN A 277 -1.89 18.44 13.05
C GLN A 277 -3.29 17.80 12.98
N ILE A 278 -4.07 17.91 14.05
CA ILE A 278 -5.49 17.53 14.03
C ILE A 278 -6.29 18.79 14.32
N ASP A 279 -7.10 19.22 13.36
CA ASP A 279 -7.88 20.45 13.50
C ASP A 279 -9.27 20.22 14.14
N ASP A 280 -10.00 21.31 14.38
CA ASP A 280 -11.33 21.26 15.00
C ASP A 280 -12.35 20.46 14.16
N SER A 281 -12.19 20.45 12.84
CA SER A 281 -13.09 19.74 11.91
C SER A 281 -12.86 18.23 11.97
N GLU A 282 -11.61 17.79 12.09
CA GLU A 282 -11.25 16.39 12.25
C GLU A 282 -11.61 15.87 13.64
N LEU A 283 -11.38 16.68 14.69
CA LEU A 283 -11.84 16.37 16.05
C LEU A 283 -13.37 16.21 16.11
N ALA A 284 -14.12 17.02 15.36
CA ALA A 284 -15.58 16.90 15.28
C ALA A 284 -16.04 15.55 14.71
N VAL A 285 -15.20 14.87 13.91
CA VAL A 285 -15.44 13.52 13.38
C VAL A 285 -14.90 12.43 14.33
N ILE A 286 -13.69 12.61 14.87
CA ILE A 286 -13.03 11.60 15.73
C ILE A 286 -13.77 11.41 17.06
N ILE A 287 -14.29 12.47 17.68
CA ILE A 287 -14.95 12.39 18.99
C ILE A 287 -16.21 11.51 18.95
N PRO A 288 -17.16 11.69 18.00
CA PRO A 288 -18.29 10.78 17.84
C PRO A 288 -17.88 9.34 17.54
N ILE A 289 -16.84 9.13 16.73
CA ILE A 289 -16.30 7.79 16.41
C ILE A 289 -15.80 7.10 17.68
N ALA A 290 -14.97 7.77 18.48
CA ALA A 290 -14.47 7.23 19.75
C ALA A 290 -15.62 6.83 20.69
N ARG A 291 -16.69 7.64 20.74
CA ARG A 291 -17.88 7.34 21.53
C ARG A 291 -18.64 6.12 21.01
N ALA A 292 -18.83 6.02 19.70
CA ALA A 292 -19.49 4.86 19.06
C ALA A 292 -18.68 3.56 19.28
N LEU A 293 -17.35 3.68 19.30
CA LEU A 293 -16.40 2.61 19.66
C LEU A 293 -16.30 2.35 21.17
N ARG A 294 -17.01 3.13 21.99
CA ARG A 294 -17.03 3.01 23.47
C ARG A 294 -15.68 3.21 24.13
N ILE A 295 -14.83 4.04 23.54
CA ILE A 295 -13.56 4.47 24.10
C ILE A 295 -13.81 5.63 25.06
N SER A 296 -13.23 5.57 26.26
CA SER A 296 -13.40 6.60 27.27
C SER A 296 -12.69 7.90 26.85
N ASP A 297 -13.14 9.05 27.38
CA ASP A 297 -12.52 10.34 27.08
C ASP A 297 -11.03 10.37 27.47
N ALA A 298 -10.68 9.78 28.61
CA ALA A 298 -9.29 9.67 29.06
C ALA A 298 -8.45 8.86 28.07
N ARG A 299 -8.95 7.69 27.64
CA ARG A 299 -8.23 6.83 26.69
C ARG A 299 -8.15 7.43 25.30
N ARG A 300 -9.20 8.11 24.84
CA ARG A 300 -9.19 8.86 23.57
C ARG A 300 -8.09 9.92 23.58
N ASN A 301 -7.99 10.70 24.66
CA ASN A 301 -6.97 11.75 24.75
C ASN A 301 -5.56 11.16 24.76
N GLU A 302 -5.33 10.01 25.40
CA GLU A 302 -4.05 9.30 25.29
C GLU A 302 -3.71 8.86 23.87
N ILE A 303 -4.72 8.47 23.08
CA ILE A 303 -4.55 8.04 21.68
C ILE A 303 -4.29 9.25 20.76
N LEU A 304 -4.89 10.40 21.06
CA LEU A 304 -4.69 11.65 20.30
C LEU A 304 -3.30 12.25 20.51
N GLY A 305 -2.61 11.90 21.60
CA GLY A 305 -1.32 12.49 21.99
C GLY A 305 -1.47 13.83 22.68
#